data_AF-A0A6A0B796-F1
#
_entry.id   AF-A0A6A0B796-F1
#
_cell.length_a   1.000
_cell.length_b   1.000
_cell.length_c   1.000
_cell.angle_alpha   90.00
_cell.angle_beta   90.00
_cell.angle_gamma   90.00
#
_symmetry.space_group_name_H-M   'P 1'
#
loop_
_entity.id
_entity.type
_entity.pdbx_description
1 polymer ?
#
loop_
_entity_poly.entity_id
_entity_poly.type
_entity_poly.pdbx_seq_one_letter_code
_entity_poly.pdbx_strand_id
1 'polypeptide(L)'
;MKIRKILSVGAVGLILLAGGALGTAKAHASAVTDADAKYQAAASAYEKAESVYEKNKTAANYDAAMKLYDVQSKLYDTYIAAVKAEAAAEKAADEANPNSMVNQIKRMNSSFDFYNNHTWQTLYRMYNPNSGEHFYTLNANEVKSLYKVGWKFEGTSGLLVSKSKTPVYRVYNPNAGDHHYTSDKGEKDALVKLGWRYEGISWYSNTEAPAKDNVYRLYNPNAKKAGAHHYTANYGEVQLLVSKGWKFEGTSFYIVDPQIPNGQAIDGKTPQEALDSYKLGRELGDPVYSNRGWTEFKKENKLNY
;
A
#
# COMPACT_ATOMS: atom_id res chain seq x y z
N MET A 1 -27.27 -16.16 48.85
CA MET A 1 -26.78 -16.94 47.69
C MET A 1 -25.52 -16.24 47.16
N LYS A 2 -24.32 -16.77 47.45
CA LYS A 2 -23.03 -16.10 47.13
C LYS A 2 -22.71 -16.21 45.64
N ILE A 3 -22.96 -15.16 44.87
CA ILE A 3 -22.35 -14.98 43.55
C ILE A 3 -21.12 -14.08 43.75
N ARG A 4 -19.99 -14.70 44.12
CA ARG A 4 -18.66 -14.11 43.93
C ARG A 4 -18.07 -14.74 42.67
N LYS A 5 -18.10 -14.01 41.55
CA LYS A 5 -17.29 -14.31 40.36
C LYS A 5 -16.64 -13.02 39.85
N ILE A 6 -15.38 -12.88 40.23
CA ILE A 6 -14.22 -12.51 39.41
C ILE A 6 -14.54 -11.62 38.20
N LEU A 7 -14.16 -10.35 38.28
CA LEU A 7 -13.65 -9.55 37.16
C LEU A 7 -12.61 -8.56 37.71
N SER A 8 -11.42 -9.05 38.07
CA SER A 8 -10.25 -8.18 38.13
C SER A 8 -9.73 -8.03 36.71
N VAL A 9 -10.31 -7.12 35.93
CA VAL A 9 -9.72 -6.73 34.63
C VAL A 9 -8.72 -5.62 34.92
N GLY A 10 -7.56 -6.01 35.45
CA GLY A 10 -6.37 -5.21 35.35
C GLY A 10 -5.76 -5.46 33.97
N ALA A 11 -6.06 -4.60 33.01
CA ALA A 11 -5.39 -4.61 31.72
C ALA A 11 -4.99 -3.17 31.37
N VAL A 12 -3.92 -2.68 32.02
CA VAL A 12 -3.17 -1.53 31.49
C VAL A 12 -2.33 -2.07 30.33
N GLY A 13 -2.94 -2.15 29.15
CA GLY A 13 -2.21 -2.33 27.90
C GLY A 13 -1.57 -1.00 27.53
N LEU A 14 -0.26 -0.88 27.70
CA LEU A 14 0.48 0.32 27.32
C LEU A 14 0.58 0.39 25.78
N ILE A 15 -0.47 0.91 25.13
CA ILE A 15 -0.48 1.23 23.71
C ILE A 15 0.15 2.62 23.55
N LEU A 16 1.19 2.75 22.71
CA LEU A 16 1.70 4.05 22.28
C LEU A 16 0.64 4.75 21.42
N LEU A 17 -0.18 5.57 22.05
CA LEU A 17 -1.23 6.36 21.41
C LEU A 17 -0.72 7.75 21.00
N ALA A 18 -1.25 8.28 19.89
CA ALA A 18 -1.07 9.68 19.53
C ALA A 18 -1.68 10.60 20.60
N GLY A 19 -1.08 11.78 20.84
CA GLY A 19 -1.36 12.61 22.03
C GLY A 19 -2.83 12.97 22.29
N GLY A 20 -3.68 13.07 21.25
CA GLY A 20 -5.12 13.30 21.40
C GLY A 20 -5.89 12.08 21.92
N ALA A 21 -5.54 10.88 21.45
CA ALA A 21 -6.16 9.62 21.89
C ALA A 21 -5.73 9.22 23.32
N LEU A 22 -4.55 9.66 23.75
CA LEU A 22 -4.05 9.47 25.11
C LEU A 22 -4.88 10.23 26.15
N GLY A 23 -5.36 11.44 25.81
CA GLY A 23 -6.20 12.27 26.67
C GLY A 23 -7.60 11.70 26.89
N THR A 24 -8.22 11.18 25.83
CA THR A 24 -9.55 10.55 25.90
C THR A 24 -9.51 9.21 26.63
N ALA A 25 -8.50 8.36 26.38
CA ALA A 25 -8.33 7.10 27.09
C ALA A 25 -8.20 7.30 28.61
N LYS A 26 -7.42 8.31 29.03
CA LYS A 26 -7.27 8.66 30.45
C LYS A 26 -8.58 9.13 31.11
N ALA A 27 -9.43 9.84 30.37
CA ALA A 27 -10.74 10.28 30.87
C ALA A 27 -11.72 9.10 31.04
N HIS A 28 -11.72 8.14 30.11
CA HIS A 28 -12.56 6.95 30.22
C HIS A 28 -12.12 6.03 31.37
N ALA A 29 -10.81 5.83 31.56
CA ALA A 29 -10.28 5.07 32.70
C ALA A 29 -10.66 5.69 34.06
N SER A 30 -10.66 7.03 34.15
CA SER A 30 -11.14 7.75 35.33
C SER A 30 -12.63 7.51 35.56
N ALA A 31 -13.45 7.56 34.49
CA ALA A 31 -14.89 7.34 34.59
C ALA A 31 -15.25 5.91 35.04
N VAL A 32 -14.49 4.89 34.61
CA VAL A 32 -14.66 3.50 35.07
C VAL A 32 -14.30 3.37 36.54
N THR A 33 -13.20 3.98 36.97
CA THR A 33 -12.76 3.99 38.38
C THR A 33 -13.81 4.63 39.28
N ASP A 34 -14.36 5.78 38.88
CA ASP A 34 -15.40 6.49 39.63
C ASP A 34 -16.71 5.70 39.70
N ALA A 35 -17.10 5.04 38.60
CA ALA A 35 -18.32 4.24 38.56
C ALA A 35 -18.21 2.96 39.40
N ASP A 36 -17.06 2.29 39.38
CA ASP A 36 -16.78 1.12 40.23
C ASP A 36 -16.84 1.52 41.70
N ALA A 37 -16.15 2.60 42.10
CA ALA A 37 -16.16 3.06 43.49
C ALA A 37 -17.58 3.31 44.04
N LYS A 38 -18.46 3.93 43.22
CA LYS A 38 -19.87 4.14 43.58
C LYS A 38 -20.65 2.84 43.68
N TYR A 39 -20.45 1.92 42.73
CA TYR A 39 -21.08 0.60 42.76
C TYR A 39 -20.65 -0.21 44.00
N GLN A 40 -19.35 -0.28 44.32
CA GLN A 40 -18.84 -1.01 45.49
C GLN A 40 -19.38 -0.44 46.80
N ALA A 41 -19.50 0.89 46.91
CA ALA A 41 -20.10 1.54 48.07
C ALA A 41 -21.59 1.17 48.23
N ALA A 42 -22.36 1.18 47.13
CA ALA A 42 -23.77 0.79 47.13
C ALA A 42 -23.98 -0.70 47.43
N ALA A 43 -23.13 -1.58 46.85
CA ALA A 43 -23.15 -3.00 47.14
C ALA A 43 -22.87 -3.27 48.62
N SER A 44 -21.88 -2.60 49.21
CA SER A 44 -21.59 -2.70 50.64
C SER A 44 -22.74 -2.21 51.52
N ALA A 45 -23.48 -1.18 51.09
CA ALA A 45 -24.66 -0.68 51.80
C ALA A 45 -25.83 -1.67 51.73
N TYR A 46 -26.07 -2.27 50.55
CA TYR A 46 -27.07 -3.31 50.36
C TYR A 46 -26.76 -4.55 51.21
N GLU A 47 -25.51 -5.06 51.21
CA GLU A 47 -25.11 -6.22 52.02
C GLU A 47 -25.37 -5.99 53.53
N LYS A 48 -25.11 -4.77 54.01
CA LYS A 48 -25.41 -4.39 55.40
C LYS A 48 -26.92 -4.41 55.68
N ALA A 49 -27.74 -3.84 54.78
CA ALA A 49 -29.18 -3.80 54.93
C ALA A 49 -29.83 -5.20 54.84
N GLU A 50 -29.35 -6.04 53.92
CA GLU A 50 -29.74 -7.44 53.80
C GLU A 50 -29.42 -8.21 55.10
N SER A 51 -28.24 -7.99 55.69
CA SER A 51 -27.89 -8.59 56.99
C SER A 51 -28.81 -8.16 58.13
N VAL A 52 -29.25 -6.89 58.15
CA VAL A 52 -30.21 -6.39 59.14
C VAL A 52 -31.59 -7.03 58.96
N TYR A 53 -32.06 -7.13 57.72
CA TYR A 53 -33.32 -7.81 57.39
C TYR A 53 -33.29 -9.29 57.79
N GLU A 54 -32.21 -10.03 57.48
CA GLU A 54 -32.10 -11.44 57.83
C GLU A 54 -32.12 -11.69 59.35
N LYS A 55 -31.55 -10.76 60.13
CA LYS A 55 -31.61 -10.79 61.60
C LYS A 55 -32.98 -10.40 62.15
N ASN A 56 -33.70 -9.51 61.48
CA ASN A 56 -34.97 -8.97 61.95
C ASN A 56 -35.94 -8.75 60.78
N LYS A 57 -36.74 -9.78 60.49
CA LYS A 57 -37.57 -9.94 59.28
C LYS A 57 -38.84 -9.08 59.25
N THR A 58 -38.70 -7.78 59.51
CA THR A 58 -39.80 -6.82 59.43
C THR A 58 -39.98 -6.29 58.01
N ALA A 59 -41.21 -5.86 57.67
CA ALA A 59 -41.50 -5.22 56.39
C ALA A 59 -40.65 -3.95 56.15
N ALA A 60 -40.43 -3.13 57.19
CA ALA A 60 -39.61 -1.93 57.09
C ALA A 60 -38.14 -2.24 56.73
N ASN A 61 -37.57 -3.32 57.28
CA ASN A 61 -36.20 -3.74 56.95
C ASN A 61 -36.10 -4.33 55.54
N TYR A 62 -37.12 -5.06 55.10
CA TYR A 62 -37.22 -5.55 53.72
C TYR A 62 -37.28 -4.38 52.72
N ASP A 63 -38.16 -3.40 52.96
CA ASP A 63 -38.31 -2.22 52.10
C ASP A 63 -37.01 -1.39 52.02
N ALA A 64 -36.29 -1.27 53.14
CA ALA A 64 -34.99 -0.61 53.18
C ALA A 64 -33.93 -1.34 52.35
N ALA A 65 -33.85 -2.68 52.46
CA ALA A 65 -32.94 -3.50 51.66
C ALA A 65 -33.27 -3.42 50.17
N MET A 66 -34.56 -3.50 49.80
CA MET A 66 -35.00 -3.44 48.40
C MET A 66 -34.72 -2.08 47.74
N LYS A 67 -34.84 -0.96 48.48
CA LYS A 67 -34.43 0.36 47.97
C LYS A 67 -32.94 0.43 47.66
N LEU A 68 -32.11 -0.15 48.54
CA LEU A 68 -30.66 -0.19 48.34
C LEU A 68 -30.25 -1.14 47.21
N TYR A 69 -31.00 -2.24 47.02
CA TYR A 69 -30.86 -3.12 45.88
C TYR A 69 -31.11 -2.41 44.55
N ASP A 70 -32.21 -1.63 44.43
CA ASP A 70 -32.51 -0.85 43.23
C ASP A 70 -31.39 0.17 42.92
N VAL A 71 -30.89 0.86 43.96
CA VAL A 71 -29.74 1.78 43.82
C VAL A 71 -28.48 1.04 43.36
N GLN A 72 -28.14 -0.10 43.98
CA GLN A 72 -27.01 -0.91 43.58
C GLN A 72 -27.14 -1.38 42.12
N SER A 73 -28.32 -1.86 41.71
CA SER A 73 -28.56 -2.37 40.35
C SER A 73 -28.34 -1.28 39.30
N LYS A 74 -28.85 -0.06 39.52
CA LYS A 74 -28.64 1.08 38.61
C LYS A 74 -27.18 1.50 38.52
N LEU A 75 -26.46 1.44 39.65
CA LEU A 75 -25.03 1.75 39.68
C LEU A 75 -24.19 0.66 39.01
N TYR A 76 -24.61 -0.61 39.08
CA TYR A 76 -24.01 -1.69 38.32
C TYR A 76 -24.16 -1.47 36.81
N ASP A 77 -25.36 -1.10 36.33
CA ASP A 77 -25.58 -0.77 34.92
C ASP A 77 -24.71 0.42 34.47
N THR A 78 -24.56 1.42 35.33
CA THR A 78 -23.68 2.58 35.09
C THR A 78 -22.22 2.16 34.98
N TYR A 79 -21.74 1.31 35.89
CA TYR A 79 -20.39 0.75 35.85
C TYR A 79 -20.14 -0.05 34.56
N ILE A 80 -21.06 -0.95 34.19
CA ILE A 80 -20.94 -1.74 32.95
C ILE A 80 -20.96 -0.84 31.71
N ALA A 81 -21.77 0.22 31.69
CA ALA A 81 -21.78 1.19 30.60
C ALA A 81 -20.44 1.93 30.47
N ALA A 82 -19.83 2.33 31.59
CA ALA A 82 -18.52 2.97 31.61
C ALA A 82 -17.42 2.04 31.08
N VAL A 83 -17.42 0.76 31.50
CA VAL A 83 -16.46 -0.25 31.02
C VAL A 83 -16.60 -0.46 29.50
N LYS A 84 -17.83 -0.53 28.98
CA LYS A 84 -18.07 -0.64 27.53
C LYS A 84 -17.59 0.59 26.77
N ALA A 85 -17.78 1.79 27.34
CA ALA A 85 -17.33 3.03 26.74
C ALA A 85 -15.80 3.13 26.68
N GLU A 86 -15.10 2.71 27.74
CA GLU A 86 -13.63 2.62 27.74
C GLU A 86 -13.12 1.66 26.67
N ALA A 87 -13.65 0.43 26.62
CA ALA A 87 -13.26 -0.55 25.60
C ALA A 87 -13.53 -0.07 24.16
N ALA A 88 -14.65 0.65 23.94
CA ALA A 88 -14.95 1.24 22.65
C ALA A 88 -13.98 2.37 22.29
N ALA A 89 -13.58 3.20 23.26
CA ALA A 89 -12.60 4.26 23.07
C ALA A 89 -11.20 3.71 22.75
N GLU A 90 -10.77 2.64 23.42
CA GLU A 90 -9.50 1.96 23.12
C GLU A 90 -9.49 1.37 21.71
N LYS A 91 -10.57 0.68 21.30
CA LYS A 91 -10.70 0.15 19.94
C LYS A 91 -10.66 1.27 18.90
N ALA A 92 -11.40 2.35 19.12
CA ALA A 92 -11.40 3.50 18.20
C ALA A 92 -10.01 4.14 18.11
N ALA A 93 -9.26 4.20 19.20
CA ALA A 93 -7.90 4.72 19.23
C ALA A 93 -6.91 3.82 18.45
N ASP A 94 -7.03 2.49 18.56
CA ASP A 94 -6.21 1.54 17.79
C ASP A 94 -6.53 1.58 16.29
N GLU A 95 -7.80 1.70 15.93
CA GLU A 95 -8.24 1.87 14.54
C GLU A 95 -7.80 3.22 13.95
N ALA A 96 -7.78 4.29 14.75
CA ALA A 96 -7.31 5.60 14.32
C ALA A 96 -5.77 5.69 14.21
N ASN A 97 -5.02 4.79 14.86
CA ASN A 97 -3.57 4.76 14.78
C ASN A 97 -3.13 4.09 13.46
N PRO A 98 -2.62 4.82 12.46
CA PRO A 98 -2.17 4.20 11.20
C PRO A 98 -1.04 3.20 11.42
N ASN A 99 -0.30 3.30 12.53
CA ASN A 99 0.80 2.41 12.87
C ASN A 99 0.39 1.27 13.82
N SER A 100 -0.89 1.09 14.19
CA SER A 100 -1.31 -0.08 14.95
C SER A 100 -1.01 -1.37 14.19
N MET A 101 -0.70 -2.43 14.92
CA MET A 101 -0.42 -3.74 14.32
C MET A 101 -1.62 -4.24 13.50
N VAL A 102 -2.86 -3.96 13.95
CA VAL A 102 -4.09 -4.27 13.21
C VAL A 102 -4.13 -3.54 11.87
N ASN A 103 -3.86 -2.23 11.84
CA ASN A 103 -3.85 -1.47 10.60
C ASN A 103 -2.69 -1.85 9.68
N GLN A 104 -1.54 -2.23 10.23
CA GLN A 104 -0.44 -2.83 9.47
C GLN A 104 -0.87 -4.15 8.81
N ILE A 105 -1.51 -5.07 9.56
CA ILE A 105 -2.03 -6.33 9.03
C ILE A 105 -3.08 -6.09 7.94
N LYS A 106 -4.03 -5.16 8.16
CA LYS A 106 -5.04 -4.80 7.15
C LYS A 106 -4.39 -4.31 5.86
N ARG A 107 -3.35 -3.46 5.96
CA ARG A 107 -2.59 -3.00 4.77
C ARG A 107 -1.88 -4.16 4.08
N MET A 108 -1.19 -5.01 4.82
CA MET A 108 -0.52 -6.19 4.27
C MET A 108 -1.50 -7.13 3.55
N ASN A 109 -2.67 -7.38 4.13
CA ASN A 109 -3.72 -8.18 3.51
C ASN A 109 -4.27 -7.52 2.24
N SER A 110 -4.55 -6.21 2.29
CA SER A 110 -5.03 -5.48 1.11
C SER A 110 -4.00 -5.47 -0.03
N SER A 111 -2.70 -5.36 0.29
CA SER A 111 -1.62 -5.49 -0.68
C SER A 111 -1.58 -6.91 -1.24
N PHE A 112 -1.62 -7.93 -0.39
CA PHE A 112 -1.63 -9.33 -0.81
C PHE A 112 -2.80 -9.62 -1.76
N ASP A 113 -4.01 -9.18 -1.41
CA ASP A 113 -5.21 -9.36 -2.25
C ASP A 113 -5.06 -8.60 -3.57
N PHE A 114 -4.53 -7.38 -3.56
CA PHE A 114 -4.29 -6.62 -4.78
C PHE A 114 -3.32 -7.37 -5.71
N TYR A 115 -2.18 -7.82 -5.21
CA TYR A 115 -1.15 -8.48 -6.04
C TYR A 115 -1.60 -9.83 -6.60
N ASN A 116 -2.39 -10.60 -5.83
CA ASN A 116 -2.85 -11.93 -6.25
C ASN A 116 -4.09 -11.91 -7.16
N ASN A 117 -4.89 -10.84 -7.11
CA ASN A 117 -6.12 -10.75 -7.91
C ASN A 117 -5.93 -10.02 -9.24
N HIS A 118 -4.72 -9.57 -9.55
CA HIS A 118 -4.40 -8.95 -10.85
C HIS A 118 -3.55 -9.86 -11.71
N THR A 119 -3.81 -9.82 -13.02
CA THR A 119 -2.89 -10.36 -14.03
C THR A 119 -1.87 -9.30 -14.40
N TRP A 120 -0.60 -9.69 -14.38
CA TRP A 120 0.54 -8.82 -14.60
C TRP A 120 1.10 -8.97 -16.01
N GLN A 121 1.56 -7.87 -16.57
CA GLN A 121 2.21 -7.77 -17.87
C GLN A 121 3.56 -7.10 -17.71
N THR A 122 4.54 -7.59 -18.46
CA THR A 122 5.93 -7.15 -18.36
C THR A 122 6.20 -6.00 -19.32
N LEU A 123 6.66 -4.85 -18.80
CA LEU A 123 7.05 -3.70 -19.61
C LEU A 123 8.50 -3.85 -20.06
N TYR A 124 8.73 -4.08 -21.35
CA TYR A 124 10.06 -4.16 -21.93
C TYR A 124 10.57 -2.78 -22.35
N ARG A 125 11.88 -2.57 -22.23
CA ARG A 125 12.59 -1.39 -22.71
C ARG A 125 13.66 -1.75 -23.73
N MET A 126 13.63 -1.06 -24.86
CA MET A 126 14.64 -1.13 -25.92
C MET A 126 15.36 0.21 -26.01
N TYR A 127 16.66 0.19 -26.28
CA TYR A 127 17.48 1.38 -26.50
C TYR A 127 17.98 1.43 -27.95
N ASN A 128 17.82 2.57 -28.61
CA ASN A 128 18.40 2.81 -29.93
C ASN A 128 19.77 3.50 -29.79
N PRO A 129 20.90 2.83 -30.10
CA PRO A 129 22.21 3.45 -29.97
C PRO A 129 22.46 4.58 -30.98
N ASN A 130 21.67 4.69 -32.04
CA ASN A 130 21.86 5.70 -33.09
C ASN A 130 21.14 7.02 -32.78
N SER A 131 19.97 6.96 -32.12
CA SER A 131 19.18 8.14 -31.77
C SER A 131 19.17 8.47 -30.28
N GLY A 132 19.56 7.52 -29.42
CA GLY A 132 19.43 7.65 -27.96
C GLY A 132 18.01 7.39 -27.43
N GLU A 133 17.08 7.00 -28.31
CA GLU A 133 15.68 6.74 -27.93
C GLU A 133 15.53 5.49 -27.08
N HIS A 134 14.50 5.52 -26.25
CA HIS A 134 13.97 4.34 -25.57
C HIS A 134 12.58 4.02 -26.11
N PHE A 135 12.32 2.74 -26.36
CA PHE A 135 11.02 2.23 -26.77
C PHE A 135 10.48 1.28 -25.72
N TYR A 136 9.22 1.49 -25.33
CA TYR A 136 8.55 0.75 -24.26
C TYR A 136 7.39 -0.05 -24.84
N THR A 137 7.32 -1.33 -24.50
CA THR A 137 6.28 -2.20 -25.04
C THR A 137 5.99 -3.40 -24.15
N LEU A 138 4.74 -3.86 -24.18
CA LEU A 138 4.32 -5.17 -23.65
C LEU A 138 4.48 -6.30 -24.68
N ASN A 139 4.77 -5.96 -25.94
CA ASN A 139 4.77 -6.90 -27.05
C ASN A 139 6.19 -7.40 -27.35
N ALA A 140 6.47 -8.64 -26.98
CA ALA A 140 7.74 -9.31 -27.27
C ALA A 140 8.08 -9.38 -28.77
N ASN A 141 7.11 -9.30 -29.68
CA ASN A 141 7.39 -9.26 -31.12
C ASN A 141 7.90 -7.89 -31.58
N GLU A 142 7.49 -6.79 -30.94
CA GLU A 142 8.09 -5.46 -31.19
C GLU A 142 9.55 -5.46 -30.71
N VAL A 143 9.82 -6.02 -29.52
CA VAL A 143 11.19 -6.23 -29.01
C VAL A 143 12.04 -7.00 -30.03
N LYS A 144 11.57 -8.17 -30.49
CA LYS A 144 12.27 -9.01 -31.47
C LYS A 144 12.53 -8.27 -32.79
N SER A 145 11.57 -7.49 -33.26
CA SER A 145 11.71 -6.73 -34.51
C SER A 145 12.73 -5.60 -34.37
N LEU A 146 12.69 -4.85 -33.27
CA LEU A 146 13.65 -3.79 -32.97
C LEU A 146 15.08 -4.33 -32.77
N TYR A 147 15.21 -5.47 -32.09
CA TYR A 147 16.49 -6.13 -31.89
C TYR A 147 17.15 -6.51 -33.22
N LYS A 148 16.39 -7.08 -34.16
CA LYS A 148 16.87 -7.44 -35.51
C LYS A 148 17.40 -6.26 -36.31
N VAL A 149 16.90 -5.05 -36.04
CA VAL A 149 17.34 -3.81 -36.72
C VAL A 149 18.36 -3.02 -35.89
N GLY A 150 18.97 -3.65 -34.88
CA GLY A 150 20.13 -3.11 -34.17
C GLY A 150 19.82 -2.33 -32.90
N TRP A 151 18.57 -2.33 -32.42
CA TRP A 151 18.26 -1.79 -31.08
C TRP A 151 18.76 -2.76 -30.01
N LYS A 152 19.17 -2.22 -28.87
CA LYS A 152 19.61 -3.00 -27.71
C LYS A 152 18.43 -3.31 -26.80
N PHE A 153 18.33 -4.55 -26.34
CA PHE A 153 17.36 -4.92 -25.31
C PHE A 153 17.93 -4.60 -23.93
N GLU A 154 17.21 -3.78 -23.15
CA GLU A 154 17.64 -3.36 -21.81
C GLU A 154 16.88 -4.08 -20.68
N GLY A 155 16.03 -5.04 -21.06
CA GLY A 155 15.26 -5.85 -20.14
C GLY A 155 13.91 -5.24 -19.79
N THR A 156 13.41 -5.67 -18.64
CA THR A 156 12.14 -5.22 -18.07
C THR A 156 12.33 -3.92 -17.28
N SER A 157 11.39 -2.99 -17.43
CA SER A 157 11.29 -1.73 -16.68
C SER A 157 10.32 -1.78 -15.51
N GLY A 158 9.43 -2.77 -15.45
CA GLY A 158 8.40 -2.88 -14.43
C GLY A 158 7.30 -3.86 -14.82
N LEU A 159 6.43 -4.21 -13.87
CA LEU A 159 5.16 -4.88 -14.16
C LEU A 159 3.99 -3.88 -14.20
N LEU A 160 3.00 -4.19 -15.03
CA LEU A 160 1.78 -3.42 -15.22
C LEU A 160 0.57 -4.35 -15.06
N VAL A 161 -0.50 -3.85 -14.45
CA VAL A 161 -1.78 -4.57 -14.45
C VAL A 161 -2.35 -4.63 -15.86
N SER A 162 -2.98 -5.75 -16.21
CA SER A 162 -3.61 -5.92 -17.53
C SER A 162 -4.73 -4.90 -17.81
N LYS A 163 -5.36 -4.37 -16.74
CA LYS A 163 -6.40 -3.34 -16.84
C LYS A 163 -6.47 -2.49 -15.58
N SER A 164 -6.65 -1.18 -15.76
CA SER A 164 -6.97 -0.23 -14.68
C SER A 164 -7.84 0.91 -15.22
N LYS A 165 -8.15 1.89 -14.38
CA LYS A 165 -8.86 3.11 -14.81
C LYS A 165 -7.96 4.14 -15.53
N THR A 166 -6.64 3.91 -15.54
CA THR A 166 -5.65 4.88 -16.03
C THR A 166 -4.92 4.33 -17.25
N PRO A 167 -5.47 4.47 -18.47
CA PRO A 167 -4.80 4.05 -19.68
C PRO A 167 -3.56 4.92 -19.96
N VAL A 168 -2.54 4.32 -20.57
CA VAL A 168 -1.39 5.02 -21.15
C VAL A 168 -1.45 4.85 -22.66
N TYR A 169 -1.55 5.98 -23.35
CA TYR A 169 -1.66 6.08 -24.79
C TYR A 169 -0.28 6.20 -25.43
N ARG A 170 -0.08 5.49 -26.55
CA ARG A 170 1.09 5.69 -27.41
C ARG A 170 0.69 6.46 -28.67
N VAL A 171 1.44 7.50 -28.97
CA VAL A 171 1.33 8.26 -30.21
C VAL A 171 2.70 8.33 -30.88
N TYR A 172 2.72 8.20 -32.20
CA TYR A 172 3.92 8.18 -33.02
C TYR A 172 4.02 9.44 -33.88
N ASN A 173 5.18 10.08 -33.89
CA ASN A 173 5.48 11.20 -34.77
C ASN A 173 6.15 10.70 -36.06
N PRO A 174 5.44 10.65 -37.21
CA PRO A 174 6.02 10.19 -38.46
C PRO A 174 7.13 11.10 -39.01
N ASN A 175 7.18 12.37 -38.58
CA ASN A 175 8.17 13.34 -39.07
C ASN A 175 9.49 13.26 -38.29
N ALA A 176 9.42 12.92 -37.00
CA ALA A 176 10.60 12.83 -36.14
C ALA A 176 11.09 11.39 -35.94
N GLY A 177 10.21 10.40 -36.05
CA GLY A 177 10.48 9.01 -35.67
C GLY A 177 10.20 8.69 -34.20
N ASP A 178 9.67 9.64 -33.42
CA ASP A 178 9.48 9.53 -31.97
C ASP A 178 8.19 8.81 -31.57
N HIS A 179 8.25 8.08 -30.45
CA HIS A 179 7.06 7.61 -29.73
C HIS A 179 6.88 8.41 -28.43
N HIS A 180 5.63 8.74 -28.12
CA HIS A 180 5.26 9.43 -26.88
C HIS A 180 4.22 8.64 -26.11
N TYR A 181 4.40 8.58 -24.78
CA TYR A 181 3.56 7.83 -23.86
C TYR A 181 2.94 8.78 -22.85
N THR A 182 1.61 8.78 -22.78
CA THR A 182 0.89 9.69 -21.90
C THR A 182 -0.38 9.07 -21.34
N SER A 183 -0.65 9.32 -20.06
CA SER A 183 -1.95 9.03 -19.44
C SER A 183 -2.95 10.18 -19.62
N ASP A 184 -2.50 11.34 -20.11
CA ASP A 184 -3.36 12.48 -20.40
C ASP A 184 -4.02 12.34 -21.78
N LYS A 185 -5.34 12.15 -21.77
CA LYS A 185 -6.14 12.08 -22.99
C LYS A 185 -6.08 13.40 -23.77
N GLY A 186 -6.02 14.55 -23.10
CA GLY A 186 -5.94 15.87 -23.71
C GLY A 186 -4.64 16.06 -24.49
N GLU A 187 -3.50 15.69 -23.89
CA GLU A 187 -2.19 15.70 -24.57
C GLU A 187 -2.20 14.78 -25.80
N LYS A 188 -2.71 13.55 -25.66
CA LYS A 188 -2.87 12.61 -26.78
C LYS A 188 -3.72 13.23 -27.91
N ASP A 189 -4.88 13.80 -27.59
CA ASP A 189 -5.77 14.41 -28.58
C ASP A 189 -5.12 15.62 -29.27
N ALA A 190 -4.33 16.41 -28.55
CA ALA A 190 -3.59 17.53 -29.12
C ALA A 190 -2.48 17.06 -30.08
N LEU A 191 -1.70 16.05 -29.71
CA LEU A 191 -0.66 15.48 -30.58
C LEU A 191 -1.24 14.90 -31.86
N VAL A 192 -2.38 14.20 -31.77
CA VAL A 192 -3.09 13.67 -32.95
C VAL A 192 -3.55 14.78 -33.88
N LYS A 193 -4.07 15.90 -33.34
CA LYS A 193 -4.43 17.08 -34.15
C LYS A 193 -3.23 17.71 -34.85
N LEU A 194 -2.03 17.58 -34.27
CA LEU A 194 -0.76 18.02 -34.86
C LEU A 194 -0.18 17.01 -35.88
N GLY A 195 -0.93 15.95 -36.23
CA GLY A 195 -0.54 14.97 -37.24
C GLY A 195 0.22 13.76 -36.71
N TRP A 196 0.31 13.58 -35.39
CA TRP A 196 0.85 12.35 -34.82
C TRP A 196 -0.15 11.20 -34.99
N ARG A 197 0.35 10.00 -35.20
CA ARG A 197 -0.48 8.80 -35.33
C ARG A 197 -0.80 8.22 -33.96
N TYR A 198 -2.08 8.09 -33.62
CA TYR A 198 -2.49 7.34 -32.45
C TYR A 198 -2.36 5.83 -32.68
N GLU A 199 -1.67 5.15 -31.78
CA GLU A 199 -1.38 3.72 -31.89
C GLU A 199 -2.16 2.85 -30.89
N GLY A 200 -3.05 3.48 -30.11
CA GLY A 200 -3.88 2.78 -29.13
C GLY A 200 -3.44 3.00 -27.68
N ILE A 201 -4.12 2.27 -26.79
CA ILE A 201 -3.69 2.12 -25.39
C ILE A 201 -2.58 1.08 -25.40
N SER A 202 -1.38 1.45 -24.96
CA SER A 202 -0.26 0.51 -24.89
C SER A 202 -0.29 -0.32 -23.61
N TRP A 203 -0.74 0.28 -22.50
CA TRP A 203 -0.94 -0.40 -21.21
C TRP A 203 -1.79 0.43 -20.26
N TYR A 204 -2.00 -0.08 -19.05
CA TYR A 204 -2.67 0.61 -17.95
C TYR A 204 -1.70 0.88 -16.81
N SER A 205 -1.69 2.13 -16.34
CA SER A 205 -0.87 2.59 -15.22
C SER A 205 -1.36 1.99 -13.90
N ASN A 206 -0.45 1.62 -13.01
CA ASN A 206 -0.74 1.00 -11.71
C ASN A 206 -1.21 2.00 -10.65
N THR A 207 -2.04 2.99 -11.00
CA THR A 207 -2.48 4.04 -10.07
C THR A 207 -3.14 3.52 -8.80
N GLU A 208 -3.84 2.38 -8.89
CA GLU A 208 -4.56 1.74 -7.79
C GLU A 208 -3.68 0.80 -6.96
N ALA A 209 -2.42 0.54 -7.37
CA ALA A 209 -1.51 -0.32 -6.62
C ALA A 209 -1.07 0.34 -5.29
N PRO A 210 -1.07 -0.42 -4.17
CA PRO A 210 -0.72 0.11 -2.86
C PRO A 210 0.77 0.47 -2.76
N ALA A 211 1.66 -0.37 -3.30
CA ALA A 211 3.07 -0.05 -3.53
C ALA A 211 3.33 0.03 -5.04
N LYS A 212 3.93 1.13 -5.49
CA LYS A 212 4.17 1.42 -6.90
C LYS A 212 5.29 2.44 -7.05
N ASP A 213 5.97 2.36 -8.18
CA ASP A 213 7.04 3.29 -8.55
C ASP A 213 6.58 4.23 -9.66
N ASN A 214 7.08 5.46 -9.59
CA ASN A 214 6.86 6.45 -10.64
C ASN A 214 7.72 6.10 -11.86
N VAL A 215 7.14 6.20 -13.06
CA VAL A 215 7.91 6.42 -14.29
C VAL A 215 7.82 7.88 -14.64
N TYR A 216 8.95 8.56 -14.47
CA TYR A 216 9.14 9.97 -14.76
C TYR A 216 9.30 10.22 -16.26
N ARG A 217 8.84 11.37 -16.75
CA ARG A 217 9.08 11.86 -18.12
C ARG A 217 9.98 13.08 -18.09
N LEU A 218 10.93 13.13 -19.03
CA LEU A 218 11.75 14.30 -19.30
C LEU A 218 11.71 14.65 -20.77
N TYR A 219 11.83 15.94 -21.07
CA TYR A 219 11.92 16.48 -22.42
C TYR A 219 13.30 17.10 -22.69
N ASN A 220 13.90 16.76 -23.83
CA ASN A 220 15.13 17.34 -24.33
C ASN A 220 14.82 18.46 -25.34
N PRO A 221 14.93 19.75 -24.97
CA PRO A 221 14.69 20.86 -25.89
C PRO A 221 15.71 20.96 -27.03
N ASN A 222 16.83 20.24 -26.93
CA ASN A 222 17.91 20.26 -27.92
C ASN A 222 17.83 19.10 -28.92
N ALA A 223 16.87 18.18 -28.77
CA ALA A 223 16.65 17.10 -29.73
C ALA A 223 16.28 17.67 -31.11
N LYS A 224 16.99 17.22 -32.15
CA LYS A 224 16.79 17.69 -33.55
C LYS A 224 15.95 16.73 -34.40
N LYS A 225 15.79 15.50 -33.93
CA LYS A 225 15.02 14.41 -34.54
C LYS A 225 14.40 13.62 -33.39
N ALA A 226 14.29 12.31 -33.56
CA ALA A 226 13.92 11.38 -32.51
C ALA A 226 14.80 11.51 -31.23
N GLY A 227 14.29 11.06 -30.09
CA GLY A 227 14.94 11.14 -28.78
C GLY A 227 14.56 12.37 -27.97
N ALA A 228 13.44 13.03 -28.30
CA ALA A 228 13.01 14.23 -27.59
C ALA A 228 12.47 13.98 -26.18
N HIS A 229 12.00 12.77 -25.87
CA HIS A 229 11.50 12.41 -24.54
C HIS A 229 12.22 11.20 -23.97
N HIS A 230 12.43 11.20 -22.65
CA HIS A 230 12.98 10.08 -21.90
C HIS A 230 12.03 9.69 -20.77
N TYR A 231 11.92 8.38 -20.52
CA TYR A 231 11.05 7.82 -19.49
C TYR A 231 11.87 6.97 -18.53
N THR A 232 11.77 7.19 -17.22
CA THR A 232 12.60 6.43 -16.29
C THR A 232 11.97 6.29 -14.91
N ALA A 233 12.11 5.11 -14.32
CA ALA A 233 11.81 4.91 -12.90
C ALA A 233 12.99 5.34 -11.99
N ASN A 234 14.17 5.55 -12.57
CA ASN A 234 15.37 5.91 -11.81
C ASN A 234 15.43 7.43 -11.60
N TYR A 235 15.12 7.87 -10.38
CA TYR A 235 15.20 9.30 -10.05
C TYR A 235 16.62 9.87 -10.13
N GLY A 236 17.66 9.06 -9.94
CA GLY A 236 19.05 9.49 -10.17
C GLY A 236 19.33 9.82 -11.65
N GLU A 237 18.71 9.08 -12.59
CA GLU A 237 18.78 9.39 -14.02
C GLU A 237 18.04 10.70 -14.34
N VAL A 238 16.89 10.96 -13.70
CA VAL A 238 16.19 12.25 -13.78
C VAL A 238 17.12 13.39 -13.41
N GLN A 239 17.78 13.29 -12.24
CA GLN A 239 18.68 14.33 -11.74
C GLN A 239 19.86 14.57 -12.69
N LEU A 240 20.45 13.50 -13.21
CA LEU A 240 21.54 13.59 -14.18
C LEU A 240 21.10 14.30 -15.47
N LEU A 241 19.95 13.93 -16.05
CA LEU A 241 19.45 14.53 -17.28
C LEU A 241 19.06 16.00 -17.09
N VAL A 242 18.44 16.35 -15.96
CA VAL A 242 18.15 17.74 -15.60
C VAL A 242 19.43 18.56 -15.49
N SER A 243 20.50 18.02 -14.88
CA SER A 243 21.81 18.69 -14.83
C SER A 243 22.42 18.94 -16.23
N LYS A 244 22.00 18.16 -17.23
CA LYS A 244 22.40 18.28 -18.65
C LYS A 244 21.44 19.13 -19.47
N GLY A 245 20.51 19.85 -18.83
CA GLY A 245 19.58 20.78 -19.47
C GLY A 245 18.28 20.17 -19.98
N TRP A 246 17.95 18.92 -19.61
CA TRP A 246 16.63 18.35 -19.87
C TRP A 246 15.58 18.96 -18.93
N LYS A 247 14.33 19.02 -19.38
CA LYS A 247 13.20 19.49 -18.59
C LYS A 247 12.49 18.31 -17.95
N PHE A 248 12.32 18.35 -16.63
CA PHE A 248 11.49 17.37 -15.92
C PHE A 248 10.01 17.71 -16.12
N GLU A 249 9.21 16.72 -16.53
CA GLU A 249 7.78 16.89 -16.84
C GLU A 249 6.85 16.16 -15.86
N GLY A 250 7.41 15.55 -14.80
CA GLY A 250 6.65 14.85 -13.78
C GLY A 250 6.49 13.35 -14.03
N THR A 251 5.53 12.75 -13.32
CA THR A 251 5.19 11.33 -13.44
C THR A 251 4.29 11.12 -14.66
N SER A 252 4.69 10.24 -15.58
CA SER A 252 3.86 9.86 -16.72
C SER A 252 2.90 8.70 -16.39
N PHE A 253 3.41 7.67 -15.73
CA PHE A 253 2.64 6.51 -15.29
C PHE A 253 3.32 5.80 -14.11
N TYR A 254 2.65 4.79 -13.56
CA TYR A 254 3.14 3.98 -12.46
C TYR A 254 3.34 2.55 -12.90
N ILE A 255 4.43 1.96 -12.44
CA ILE A 255 4.76 0.54 -12.54
C ILE A 255 4.77 -0.06 -11.14
N VAL A 256 4.80 -1.39 -11.06
CA VAL A 256 5.13 -2.08 -9.83
C VAL A 256 6.39 -2.89 -10.09
N ASP A 257 7.40 -2.64 -9.28
CA ASP A 257 8.43 -3.61 -8.93
C ASP A 257 7.76 -4.69 -8.06
N PRO A 258 7.62 -5.97 -8.50
CA PRO A 258 6.90 -6.98 -7.73
C PRO A 258 7.67 -7.36 -6.46
N GLN A 259 7.62 -6.48 -5.47
CA GLN A 259 8.09 -6.73 -4.13
C GLN A 259 7.28 -7.91 -3.57
N ILE A 260 7.87 -9.10 -3.62
CA ILE A 260 7.45 -10.17 -2.74
C ILE A 260 7.57 -9.58 -1.33
N PRO A 261 6.52 -9.63 -0.48
CA PRO A 261 6.50 -9.00 0.85
C PRO A 261 7.64 -9.39 1.82
N ASN A 262 8.59 -10.23 1.39
CA ASN A 262 9.73 -10.72 2.18
C ASN A 262 11.12 -10.41 1.60
N GLY A 263 11.24 -9.46 0.67
CA GLY A 263 12.51 -8.74 0.44
C GLY A 263 13.71 -9.56 -0.05
N GLN A 264 14.08 -9.34 -1.31
CA GLN A 264 15.43 -8.93 -1.71
C GLN A 264 15.33 -8.57 -3.20
N ALA A 265 15.30 -7.26 -3.49
CA ALA A 265 15.54 -6.77 -4.85
C ALA A 265 17.03 -6.99 -5.14
N ILE A 266 17.31 -7.55 -6.30
CA ILE A 266 18.68 -7.80 -6.73
C ILE A 266 18.93 -6.88 -7.92
N ASP A 267 19.90 -5.97 -7.79
CA ASP A 267 20.24 -4.94 -8.79
C ASP A 267 19.05 -4.06 -9.23
N GLY A 268 18.04 -3.90 -8.35
CA GLY A 268 16.84 -3.10 -8.63
C GLY A 268 15.78 -3.79 -9.51
N LYS A 269 15.87 -5.12 -9.71
CA LYS A 269 14.84 -5.93 -10.39
C LYS A 269 14.44 -7.13 -9.52
N THR A 270 13.23 -7.62 -9.73
CA THR A 270 12.68 -8.81 -9.02
C THR A 270 13.01 -10.13 -9.71
N PRO A 271 12.79 -11.29 -9.03
CA PRO A 271 12.92 -12.59 -9.66
C PRO A 271 12.08 -12.77 -10.94
N GLN A 272 10.87 -12.21 -10.98
CA GLN A 272 9.98 -12.34 -12.14
C GLN A 272 10.47 -11.48 -13.32
N GLU A 273 10.85 -10.22 -13.07
CA GLU A 273 11.38 -9.33 -14.11
C GLU A 273 12.74 -9.80 -14.63
N ALA A 274 13.57 -10.34 -13.74
CA ALA A 274 14.82 -11.01 -14.09
C ALA A 274 14.55 -12.23 -14.98
N LEU A 275 13.60 -13.07 -14.60
CA LEU A 275 13.22 -14.26 -15.36
C LEU A 275 12.66 -13.91 -16.74
N ASP A 276 11.81 -12.89 -16.84
CA ASP A 276 11.23 -12.46 -18.11
C ASP A 276 12.26 -11.82 -19.02
N SER A 277 13.14 -10.98 -18.47
CA SER A 277 14.28 -10.41 -19.20
C SER A 277 15.20 -11.53 -19.68
N TYR A 278 15.47 -12.53 -18.85
CA TYR A 278 16.29 -13.68 -19.20
C TYR A 278 15.67 -14.53 -20.31
N LYS A 279 14.40 -14.91 -20.18
CA LYS A 279 13.67 -15.71 -21.19
C LYS A 279 13.68 -15.00 -22.54
N LEU A 280 13.31 -13.73 -22.57
CA LEU A 280 13.27 -12.99 -23.83
C LEU A 280 14.67 -12.73 -24.39
N GLY A 281 15.64 -12.35 -23.55
CA GLY A 281 17.04 -12.19 -23.97
C GLY A 281 17.65 -13.47 -24.56
N ARG A 282 17.33 -14.63 -23.98
CA ARG A 282 17.69 -15.96 -24.53
C ARG A 282 17.07 -16.19 -25.91
N GLU A 283 15.80 -15.88 -26.09
CA GLU A 283 15.11 -16.00 -27.39
C GLU A 283 15.70 -15.06 -28.45
N LEU A 284 16.21 -13.90 -28.04
CA LEU A 284 16.89 -12.96 -28.93
C LEU A 284 18.31 -13.42 -29.32
N GLY A 285 18.87 -14.41 -28.62
CA GLY A 285 20.27 -14.80 -28.78
C GLY A 285 21.25 -13.77 -28.21
N ASP A 286 20.79 -12.92 -27.29
CA ASP A 286 21.62 -11.86 -26.73
C ASP A 286 22.71 -12.44 -25.82
N PRO A 287 23.99 -12.08 -26.04
CA PRO A 287 25.11 -12.67 -25.31
C PRO A 287 25.08 -12.39 -23.80
N VAL A 288 24.46 -11.28 -23.37
CA VAL A 288 24.27 -10.94 -21.96
C VAL A 288 23.44 -12.02 -21.25
N TYR A 289 22.50 -12.64 -21.98
CA TYR A 289 21.55 -13.61 -21.43
C TYR A 289 21.91 -15.06 -21.80
N SER A 290 23.16 -15.38 -22.14
CA SER A 290 23.61 -16.76 -22.46
C SER A 290 23.53 -17.74 -21.27
N ASN A 291 23.64 -19.07 -21.47
CA ASN A 291 23.63 -20.06 -20.35
C ASN A 291 24.76 -19.85 -19.33
N ARG A 292 25.93 -19.36 -19.80
CA ARG A 292 27.01 -18.89 -18.94
C ARG A 292 26.57 -17.65 -18.17
N GLY A 293 25.91 -16.72 -18.86
CA GLY A 293 25.23 -15.57 -18.30
C GLY A 293 24.20 -15.94 -17.23
N TRP A 294 23.36 -16.98 -17.40
CA TRP A 294 22.40 -17.42 -16.37
C TRP A 294 23.06 -18.00 -15.13
N THR A 295 24.17 -18.71 -15.31
CA THR A 295 24.88 -19.34 -14.19
C THR A 295 25.65 -18.30 -13.38
N GLU A 296 26.34 -17.37 -14.06
CA GLU A 296 26.93 -16.20 -13.40
C GLU A 296 25.84 -15.28 -12.85
N PHE A 297 24.75 -15.02 -13.57
CA PHE A 297 23.59 -14.26 -13.08
C PHE A 297 23.04 -14.89 -11.80
N LYS A 298 22.71 -16.19 -11.77
CA LYS A 298 22.25 -16.86 -10.54
C LYS A 298 23.26 -16.75 -9.38
N LYS A 299 24.56 -16.80 -9.69
CA LYS A 299 25.66 -16.72 -8.71
C LYS A 299 25.88 -15.30 -8.18
N GLU A 300 25.89 -14.30 -9.06
CA GLU A 300 25.95 -12.86 -8.76
C GLU A 300 24.69 -12.38 -8.02
N ASN A 301 23.55 -12.98 -8.36
CA ASN A 301 22.23 -12.60 -7.86
C ASN A 301 21.72 -13.52 -6.73
N LYS A 302 22.56 -14.41 -6.17
CA LYS A 302 22.25 -15.29 -5.03
C LYS A 302 20.93 -16.08 -5.14
N LEU A 303 20.55 -16.46 -6.35
CA LEU A 303 19.36 -17.26 -6.60
C LEU A 303 19.64 -18.72 -6.20
N ASN A 304 19.27 -19.09 -4.98
CA ASN A 304 19.32 -20.47 -4.49
C ASN A 304 17.98 -21.18 -4.75
N TYR A 305 18.05 -22.47 -5.10
CA TYR A 305 16.90 -23.37 -5.26
C TYR A 305 16.21 -23.63 -3.92
#